data_AF-Q9KDB0-F1
#
_entry.id   AF-Q9KDB0-F1
#
_cell.length_a   1.000
_cell.length_b   1.000
_cell.length_c   1.000
_cell.angle_alpha   90.00
_cell.angle_beta   90.00
_cell.angle_gamma   90.00
#
_symmetry.space_group_name_H-M   'P 1'
#
loop_
_entity.id
_entity.type
_entity.pdbx_description
1 polymer ?
#
loop_
_entity_poly.entity_id
_entity_poly.type
_entity_poly.pdbx_seq_one_letter_code
_entity_poly.pdbx_strand_id
1 'polypeptide(L)' 'MPILTVHNRNIDAIPFEEITDARLFATDEQAIIKKEDSHLFYVVDQVDGKWAAAYGFELY' A
#
# COMPACT_ATOMS: atom_id res chain seq x y z
N MET A 1 -5.68 11.58 6.28
CA MET A 1 -5.43 10.23 5.77
C MET A 1 -4.49 9.53 6.75
N PRO A 2 -4.66 8.23 7.04
CA PRO A 2 -3.70 7.51 7.88
C PRO A 2 -2.35 7.45 7.14
N ILE A 3 -1.27 7.69 7.88
CA ILE A 3 0.08 7.71 7.33
C ILE A 3 0.72 6.35 7.59
N LEU A 4 1.18 5.68 6.53
CA LEU A 4 1.95 4.45 6.65
C LEU A 4 3.42 4.81 6.73
N THR A 5 4.09 4.45 7.83
CA THR A 5 5.54 4.65 7.96
C THR A 5 6.26 3.40 7.47
N VAL A 6 7.00 3.53 6.38
CA VAL A 6 7.84 2.49 5.81
C VAL A 6 9.29 2.97 5.89
N HIS A 7 10.16 2.22 6.56
CA HIS A 7 11.61 2.48 6.68
C HIS A 7 12.00 3.98 6.85
N ASN A 8 11.36 4.69 7.79
CA ASN A 8 11.54 6.11 8.10
C ASN A 8 11.01 7.13 7.07
N ARG A 9 10.16 6.69 6.15
CA ARG A 9 9.38 7.56 5.26
C ARG A 9 7.90 7.40 5.51
N ASN A 10 7.20 8.53 5.50
CA ASN A 10 5.75 8.55 5.54
C ASN A 10 5.20 8.46 4.12
N ILE A 11 4.31 7.50 3.91
CA ILE A 11 3.61 7.27 2.65
C ILE A 11 2.13 7.53 2.91
N ASP A 12 1.51 8.29 2.01
CA ASP A 12 0.06 8.45 2.00
C ASP A 12 -0.56 7.14 1.51
N ALA A 13 -1.30 6.51 2.42
CA ALA A 13 -1.82 5.18 2.22
C ALA A 13 -3.28 5.12 2.66
N ILE A 14 -4.11 4.47 1.84
CA ILE A 14 -5.53 4.26 2.17
C ILE A 14 -5.70 2.78 2.53
N PRO A 15 -6.05 2.47 3.79
CA PRO A 15 -6.17 1.09 4.27
C PRO A 15 -7.50 0.47 3.86
N PHE A 16 -7.46 -0.82 3.55
CA PHE A 16 -8.59 -1.69 3.21
C PHE A 16 -8.45 -3.04 3.90
N GLU A 17 -9.57 -3.62 4.32
CA GLU A 17 -9.58 -4.97 4.93
C GLU A 17 -9.53 -6.07 3.86
N GLU A 18 -10.11 -5.82 2.69
CA GLU A 18 -10.15 -6.75 1.57
C GLU A 18 -9.38 -6.23 0.35
N ILE A 19 -8.72 -7.15 -0.36
CA ILE A 19 -8.04 -6.83 -1.62
C ILE A 19 -9.01 -6.42 -2.72
N THR A 20 -10.25 -6.93 -2.69
CA THR A 20 -11.28 -6.62 -3.69
C THR A 20 -11.65 -5.15 -3.65
N ASP A 21 -11.86 -4.60 -2.45
CA ASP A 21 -12.17 -3.19 -2.25
C ASP A 21 -10.99 -2.29 -2.61
N ALA A 22 -9.77 -2.69 -2.24
CA ALA A 22 -8.56 -1.99 -2.63
C ALA A 22 -8.42 -1.92 -4.16
N ARG A 23 -8.76 -2.99 -4.89
CA ARG A 23 -8.74 -3.03 -6.36
C ARG A 23 -9.83 -2.20 -7.02
N LEU A 24 -11.00 -2.09 -6.38
CA LEU A 24 -12.08 -1.20 -6.87
C LEU A 24 -11.74 0.28 -6.67
N PHE A 25 -10.96 0.58 -5.63
CA PHE A 25 -10.52 1.93 -5.33
C PHE A 25 -9.27 2.34 -6.14
N ALA A 26 -8.32 1.42 -6.32
CA ALA A 26 -7.06 1.71 -6.97
C ALA A 26 -7.25 2.13 -8.44
N THR A 27 -6.55 3.20 -8.83
CA THR A 27 -6.45 3.63 -10.22
C THR A 27 -5.20 3.05 -10.89
N ASP A 28 -5.06 3.24 -12.21
CA ASP A 28 -3.88 2.80 -12.97
C ASP A 28 -2.56 3.40 -12.46
N GLU A 29 -2.61 4.54 -11.77
CA GLU A 29 -1.45 5.25 -11.20
C GLU A 29 -1.11 4.81 -9.76
N GLN A 30 -1.91 3.91 -9.19
CA GLN A 30 -1.77 3.42 -7.83
C GLN A 30 -1.30 1.97 -7.81
N ALA A 31 -0.75 1.57 -6.67
CA ALA A 31 -0.32 0.23 -6.36
C ALA A 31 -0.95 -0.21 -5.03
N ILE A 32 -1.26 -1.49 -4.95
CA ILE A 32 -1.75 -2.11 -3.71
C ILE A 32 -0.58 -2.80 -3.05
N ILE A 33 -0.27 -2.40 -1.82
CA ILE A 33 0.77 -3.00 -1.00
C ILE A 33 0.18 -3.64 0.25
N LYS A 34 0.81 -4.70 0.73
CA LYS A 34 0.48 -5.31 2.02
C LYS A 34 1.76 -5.62 2.79
N LYS A 35 1.76 -5.31 4.09
CA LYS A 35 2.82 -5.75 4.98
C LYS A 35 2.53 -7.18 5.43
N GLU A 36 3.54 -8.05 5.47
CA GLU A 36 3.40 -9.45 5.87
C GLU A 36 2.65 -9.63 7.21
N ASP A 37 2.96 -8.79 8.20
CA ASP A 37 2.32 -8.82 9.53
C ASP A 37 1.00 -8.04 9.63
N SER A 38 0.55 -7.40 8.55
CA SER A 38 -0.70 -6.63 8.53
C SER A 38 -1.81 -7.40 7.82
N HIS A 39 -3.00 -7.40 8.42
CA HIS A 39 -4.20 -7.89 7.74
C HIS A 39 -4.76 -6.88 6.73
N LEU A 40 -4.26 -5.64 6.75
CA LEU A 40 -4.73 -4.55 5.89
C LEU A 40 -3.94 -4.47 4.59
N PHE A 41 -4.66 -4.22 3.51
CA PHE A 41 -4.14 -3.78 2.22
C PHE A 41 -4.07 -2.26 2.19
N TYR A 42 -3.07 -1.70 1.54
CA TYR A 42 -2.89 -0.26 1.43
C TYR A 42 -2.81 0.12 -0.04
N VAL A 43 -3.64 1.05 -0.46
CA VAL A 43 -3.49 1.70 -1.77
C VAL A 43 -2.56 2.89 -1.60
N VAL A 44 -1.51 2.92 -2.42
CA VAL A 44 -0.47 3.95 -2.45
C VAL A 44 -0.17 4.32 -3.90
N ASP A 45 0.55 5.41 -4.15
CA ASP A 45 1.01 5.74 -5.51
C ASP A 45 2.02 4.69 -6.03
N GLN A 46 2.09 4.48 -7.34
CA GLN A 46 3.00 3.49 -7.94
C GLN A 46 4.47 3.64 -7.51
N VAL A 47 4.96 4.89 -7.36
CA VAL A 47 6.35 5.16 -6.96
C VAL A 47 6.59 4.69 -5.53
N ASP A 48 5.67 5.00 -4.63
CA ASP A 48 5.75 4.62 -3.22
C ASP A 48 5.49 3.13 -3.03
N GLY A 49 4.63 2.51 -3.85
CA GLY A 49 4.42 1.07 -3.87
C GLY A 49 5.67 0.27 -4.25
N LYS A 50 6.38 0.70 -5.31
CA LYS A 50 7.68 0.11 -5.69
C LYS A 50 8.73 0.27 -4.60
N TRP A 51 8.74 1.43 -3.96
CA TRP A 51 9.65 1.69 -2.85
C TRP A 51 9.31 0.78 -1.66
N ALA A 52 8.05 0.70 -1.25
CA ALA A 52 7.61 -0.15 -0.14
C ALA A 52 7.94 -1.63 -0.39
N ALA A 53 7.81 -2.09 -1.63
CA ALA A 53 8.19 -3.45 -2.01
C ALA A 53 9.68 -3.74 -1.81
N ALA A 54 10.55 -2.76 -2.01
CA ALA A 54 11.98 -2.88 -1.71
C ALA A 54 12.28 -3.02 -0.20
N TYR A 55 11.33 -2.70 0.67
CA TYR A 55 11.44 -2.78 2.14
C TYR A 55 10.51 -3.84 2.76
N GLY A 56 10.13 -4.86 1.98
CA GLY A 56 9.44 -6.05 2.50
C GLY A 56 7.90 -5.98 2.48
N PHE A 57 7.32 -5.07 1.70
CA PHE A 57 5.89 -5.12 1.39
C PHE A 57 5.64 -5.98 0.14
N GLU A 58 4.52 -6.69 0.12
CA GLU A 58 4.06 -7.41 -1.06
C GLU A 58 3.27 -6.48 -1.99
N LEU A 59 3.50 -6.57 -3.30
CA LEU A 59 2.76 -5.86 -4.35
C LEU A 59 1.70 -6.77 -4.98
N TYR A 60 0.49 -6.23 -5.18
CA TYR A 60 -0.70 -6.95 -5.66
C TYR A 60 -1.33 -6.37 -6.93
#